data_AF-A0A6A6DDV9-F1
#
_entry.id   AF-A0A6A6DDV9-F1
#
_cell.length_a   1.000
_cell.length_b   1.000
_cell.length_c   1.000
_cell.angle_alpha   90.00
_cell.angle_beta   90.00
_cell.angle_gamma   90.00
#
_symmetry.space_group_name_H-M   'P 1'
#
loop_
_entity.id
_entity.type
_entity.pdbx_description
1 polymer ?
#
loop_
_entity_poly.entity_id
_entity_poly.type
_entity_poly.pdbx_seq_one_letter_code
_entity_poly.pdbx_strand_id
1 'polypeptide(L)'
;MANQAALHNPHLDGYHPLRNAVVAFAVDVSGSTHNDVLTAEKAFVKKVASLLSPRSQVMATDIPWDDKAKAVRGLSRLESLRSEGYTTPGAIIDDITSRLKLKESSLWFLLTDGIIDDLHR
;
A
#
# COMPACT_ATOMS: atom_id res chain seq x y z
N MET A 1 -42.48 -27.39 -5.49
CA MET A 1 -41.52 -26.53 -6.22
C MET A 1 -41.48 -25.20 -5.50
N ALA A 2 -40.46 -24.97 -4.67
CA ALA A 2 -40.28 -23.74 -3.91
C ALA A 2 -39.09 -22.98 -4.48
N ASN A 3 -39.33 -21.71 -4.79
CA ASN A 3 -38.47 -20.82 -5.56
C ASN A 3 -37.21 -20.46 -4.74
N GLN A 4 -36.04 -20.91 -5.19
CA GLN A 4 -34.74 -20.43 -4.71
C GLN A 4 -34.51 -19.03 -5.29
N ALA A 5 -35.25 -18.04 -4.80
CA ALA A 5 -34.88 -16.65 -4.96
C ALA A 5 -33.78 -16.35 -3.93
N ALA A 6 -32.57 -16.16 -4.45
CA ALA A 6 -31.36 -15.89 -3.71
C ALA A 6 -31.55 -14.80 -2.65
N LEU A 7 -30.88 -14.99 -1.51
CA LEU A 7 -30.60 -13.96 -0.52
C LEU A 7 -29.75 -12.87 -1.18
N HIS A 8 -30.42 -11.92 -1.85
CA HIS A 8 -29.79 -10.75 -2.44
C HIS A 8 -29.45 -9.78 -1.31
N ASN A 9 -28.17 -9.73 -0.96
CA ASN A 9 -27.62 -8.76 -0.03
C ASN A 9 -26.96 -7.65 -0.87
N PRO A 10 -27.57 -6.45 -0.99
CA PRO A 10 -27.17 -5.41 -1.96
C PRO A 10 -25.77 -4.81 -1.70
N HIS A 11 -25.09 -5.23 -0.64
CA HIS A 11 -23.70 -4.86 -0.34
C HIS A 11 -22.64 -5.73 -1.04
N LEU A 12 -23.04 -6.83 -1.71
CA LEU A 12 -22.11 -7.76 -2.39
C LEU A 12 -22.18 -7.74 -3.92
N ASP A 13 -23.00 -6.87 -4.52
CA ASP A 13 -23.10 -6.73 -5.98
C ASP A 13 -21.89 -6.00 -6.63
N GLY A 14 -20.99 -5.46 -5.80
CA GLY A 14 -19.82 -4.68 -6.22
C GLY A 14 -18.52 -5.46 -6.18
N TYR A 15 -18.43 -6.63 -6.82
CA TYR A 15 -17.15 -7.33 -6.96
C TYR A 15 -16.18 -6.47 -7.77
N HIS A 16 -15.28 -5.78 -7.09
CA HIS A 16 -14.15 -5.08 -7.71
C HIS A 16 -12.98 -6.07 -7.80
N PRO A 17 -12.73 -6.69 -8.96
CA PRO A 17 -11.61 -7.62 -9.08
C PRO A 17 -10.32 -6.90 -8.74
N LEU A 18 -9.47 -7.52 -7.90
CA LEU A 18 -8.16 -6.98 -7.52
C LEU A 18 -7.38 -6.47 -8.75
N ARG A 19 -7.48 -7.19 -9.86
CA ARG A 19 -6.86 -6.84 -11.14
C ARG A 19 -7.15 -5.41 -11.62
N ASN A 20 -8.30 -4.85 -11.26
CA ASN A 20 -8.72 -3.50 -11.67
C ASN A 20 -8.66 -2.48 -10.51
N ALA A 21 -8.15 -2.84 -9.34
CA ALA A 21 -8.05 -1.93 -8.21
C ALA A 21 -7.05 -0.79 -8.49
N VAL A 22 -7.32 0.39 -7.91
CA VAL A 22 -6.31 1.44 -7.74
C VAL A 22 -5.59 1.15 -6.44
N VAL A 23 -4.30 0.82 -6.51
CA VAL A 23 -3.54 0.30 -5.37
C VAL A 23 -2.47 1.30 -4.91
N ALA A 24 -2.42 1.56 -3.61
CA ALA A 24 -1.29 2.22 -2.97
C ALA A 24 -0.52 1.25 -2.07
N PHE A 25 0.81 1.33 -2.08
CA PHE A 25 1.69 0.58 -1.20
C PHE A 25 2.40 1.56 -0.27
N ALA A 26 1.99 1.64 0.99
CA ALA A 26 2.72 2.36 2.02
C ALA A 26 3.88 1.49 2.50
N VAL A 27 5.10 1.81 2.08
CA VAL A 27 6.31 0.99 2.31
C VAL A 27 7.17 1.63 3.38
N ASP A 28 7.40 0.90 4.46
CA ASP A 28 8.26 1.33 5.55
C ASP A 28 9.72 1.38 5.08
N VAL A 29 10.29 2.57 5.12
CA VAL A 29 11.69 2.80 4.81
C VAL A 29 12.47 3.19 6.05
N SER A 30 11.97 2.93 7.25
CA SER A 30 12.70 3.20 8.49
C SER A 30 14.03 2.45 8.56
N GLY A 31 14.92 2.89 9.45
CA GLY A 31 16.20 2.22 9.67
C GLY A 31 16.09 0.73 10.04
N SER A 32 14.97 0.31 10.65
CA SER A 32 14.75 -1.09 11.08
C SER A 32 14.50 -2.04 9.91
N THR A 33 13.98 -1.55 8.77
CA THR A 33 13.71 -2.36 7.57
C THR A 33 14.96 -2.66 6.73
N HIS A 34 16.16 -2.45 7.28
CA HIS A 34 17.40 -2.51 6.52
C HIS A 34 17.60 -3.82 5.74
N ASN A 35 18.07 -3.67 4.51
CA ASN A 35 18.46 -4.74 3.56
C ASN A 35 17.37 -5.78 3.27
N ASP A 36 17.23 -6.79 4.12
CA ASP A 36 16.47 -8.00 3.81
C ASP A 36 14.97 -7.76 3.88
N VAL A 37 14.51 -6.98 4.86
CA VAL A 37 13.09 -6.61 4.99
C VAL A 37 12.66 -5.76 3.80
N LEU A 38 13.35 -4.65 3.55
CA LEU A 38 13.01 -3.78 2.42
C LEU A 38 13.09 -4.53 1.08
N THR A 39 14.00 -5.50 0.94
CA THR A 39 14.05 -6.37 -0.24
C THR A 39 12.83 -7.27 -0.35
N ALA A 40 12.39 -7.89 0.74
CA ALA A 40 11.18 -8.71 0.78
C ALA A 40 9.92 -7.88 0.48
N GLU A 41 9.83 -6.67 1.03
CA GLU A 41 8.73 -5.75 0.79
C GLU A 41 8.67 -5.31 -0.68
N LYS A 42 9.80 -4.94 -1.28
CA LYS A 42 9.89 -4.65 -2.73
C LYS A 42 9.43 -5.85 -3.56
N ALA A 43 9.85 -7.06 -3.20
CA ALA A 43 9.43 -8.27 -3.90
C ALA A 43 7.92 -8.53 -3.78
N PHE A 44 7.33 -8.28 -2.61
CA PHE A 44 5.88 -8.34 -2.40
C PHE A 44 5.15 -7.33 -3.29
N VAL A 45 5.57 -6.06 -3.28
CA VAL A 45 4.97 -5.01 -4.12
C VAL A 45 5.00 -5.41 -5.61
N LYS A 46 6.14 -5.89 -6.11
CA LYS A 46 6.26 -6.38 -7.50
C LYS A 46 5.30 -7.54 -7.78
N LYS A 47 5.18 -8.49 -6.84
CA LYS A 47 4.31 -9.64 -7.01
C LYS A 47 2.84 -9.24 -7.06
N VAL A 48 2.39 -8.37 -6.16
CA VAL A 48 1.01 -7.86 -6.18
C VAL A 48 0.75 -7.04 -7.45
N ALA A 49 1.67 -6.15 -7.81
CA ALA A 49 1.56 -5.36 -9.03
C ALA A 49 1.42 -6.24 -10.29
N SER A 50 2.12 -7.39 -10.34
CA SER A 50 2.02 -8.34 -11.46
C SER A 50 0.61 -8.95 -11.63
N LEU A 51 -0.23 -8.92 -10.59
CA LEU A 51 -1.62 -9.40 -10.63
C LEU A 51 -2.59 -8.33 -11.18
N LEU A 52 -2.15 -7.08 -11.26
CA LEU A 52 -2.96 -5.96 -11.74
C LEU A 52 -3.02 -5.92 -13.27
N SER A 53 -4.08 -5.31 -13.81
CA SER A 53 -4.16 -4.97 -15.23
C SER A 53 -3.07 -3.95 -15.58
N PRO A 54 -2.61 -3.88 -16.84
CA PRO A 54 -1.61 -2.88 -17.25
C PRO A 54 -2.00 -1.44 -16.88
N ARG A 55 -3.30 -1.11 -16.98
CA ARG A 55 -3.83 0.19 -16.55
C ARG A 55 -3.68 0.39 -15.04
N SER A 56 -4.08 -0.58 -14.23
CA SER A 56 -3.97 -0.52 -12.77
C SER A 56 -2.52 -0.52 -12.31
N GLN A 57 -1.60 -1.19 -13.02
CA GLN A 57 -0.16 -1.13 -12.75
C GLN A 57 0.40 0.28 -12.91
N VAL A 58 0.02 1.00 -13.97
CA VAL A 58 0.44 2.39 -14.20
C VAL A 58 -0.12 3.33 -13.14
N MET A 59 -1.33 3.05 -12.65
CA MET A 59 -1.98 3.85 -11.60
C MET A 59 -1.49 3.53 -10.18
N ALA A 60 -0.86 2.38 -9.99
CA ALA A 60 -0.37 1.95 -8.68
C ALA A 60 0.80 2.82 -8.23
N THR A 61 0.83 3.11 -6.94
CA THR A 61 1.85 4.00 -6.35
C THR A 61 2.47 3.40 -5.12
N ASP A 62 3.73 3.74 -4.88
CA ASP A 62 4.37 3.56 -3.58
C ASP A 62 4.38 4.89 -2.80
N ILE A 63 4.16 4.79 -1.50
CA ILE A 63 4.20 5.87 -0.51
C ILE A 63 5.25 5.46 0.52
N PRO A 64 6.52 5.85 0.34
CA PRO A 64 7.55 5.50 1.31
C PRO A 64 7.34 6.30 2.59
N TRP A 65 7.59 5.70 3.74
CA TRP A 65 7.43 6.38 5.02
C TRP A 65 8.46 5.93 6.06
N ASP A 66 8.90 6.88 6.89
CA ASP A 66 9.71 6.68 8.09
C ASP A 66 9.06 7.49 9.25
N ASP A 67 9.78 8.40 9.90
CA ASP A 67 9.20 9.44 10.75
C ASP A 67 8.43 10.50 9.93
N LYS A 68 8.50 10.44 8.60
CA LYS A 68 7.86 11.33 7.64
C LYS A 68 7.27 10.54 6.47
N ALA A 69 6.18 11.05 5.90
CA ALA A 69 5.79 10.61 4.58
C ALA A 69 6.78 11.17 3.54
N LYS A 70 7.31 10.29 2.69
CA LYS A 70 8.09 10.68 1.52
C LYS A 70 7.15 10.94 0.35
N ALA A 71 7.69 11.55 -0.70
CA ALA A 71 6.91 11.82 -1.90
C ALA A 71 6.24 10.55 -2.45
N VAL A 72 4.96 10.65 -2.81
CA VAL A 72 4.22 9.62 -3.53
C VAL A 72 4.83 9.40 -4.91
N ARG A 73 5.06 8.14 -5.30
CA ARG A 73 5.78 7.79 -6.53
C ARG A 73 5.07 6.65 -7.26
N GLY A 74 5.35 6.55 -8.55
CA GLY A 74 4.96 5.36 -9.33
C GLY A 74 5.94 4.22 -9.11
N LEU A 75 5.45 2.98 -9.29
CA LEU A 75 6.21 1.76 -9.01
C LEU A 75 7.52 1.59 -9.79
N SER A 76 7.75 2.37 -10.85
CA SER A 76 9.03 2.39 -11.56
C SER A 76 10.21 2.85 -10.69
N ARG A 77 9.93 3.53 -9.56
CA ARG A 77 10.92 4.01 -8.58
C ARG A 77 11.10 3.08 -7.38
N LEU A 78 10.44 1.92 -7.37
CA LEU A 78 10.48 0.99 -6.23
C LEU A 78 11.91 0.57 -5.87
N GLU A 79 12.76 0.30 -6.87
CA GLU A 79 14.14 -0.15 -6.64
C GLU A 79 15.02 0.92 -5.96
N SER A 80 14.70 2.20 -6.13
CA SER A 80 15.49 3.30 -5.56
C SER A 80 15.18 3.57 -4.09
N LEU A 81 14.24 2.85 -3.48
CA LEU A 81 13.98 2.92 -2.04
C LEU A 81 15.22 2.51 -1.24
N ARG A 82 15.49 3.26 -0.17
CA ARG A 82 16.57 3.05 0.79
C ARG A 82 16.01 3.26 2.19
N SER A 83 16.49 2.47 3.14
CA SER A 83 16.12 2.61 4.54
C SER A 83 16.81 3.83 5.18
N GLU A 84 16.07 4.66 5.89
CA GLU A 84 16.44 5.90 6.57
C GLU A 84 15.41 6.27 7.67
N GLY A 85 15.80 7.09 8.65
CA GLY A 85 14.84 7.63 9.63
C GLY A 85 14.31 6.64 10.69
N TYR A 86 13.30 7.08 11.43
CA TYR A 86 12.62 6.29 12.48
C TYR A 86 11.29 5.71 11.99
N THR A 87 10.54 5.04 12.86
CA THR A 87 9.29 4.36 12.48
C THR A 87 8.08 5.04 13.10
N THR A 88 7.45 5.98 12.37
CA THR A 88 6.23 6.68 12.81
C THR A 88 5.11 6.52 11.77
N PRO A 89 4.27 5.46 11.86
CA PRO A 89 3.23 5.19 10.86
C PRO A 89 2.21 6.32 10.67
N GLY A 90 2.00 7.15 11.70
CA GLY A 90 1.12 8.32 11.66
C GLY A 90 1.51 9.33 10.58
N ALA A 91 2.79 9.39 10.20
CA ALA A 91 3.29 10.35 9.21
C ALA A 91 2.60 10.23 7.84
N ILE A 92 2.17 9.03 7.44
CA ILE A 92 1.44 8.79 6.19
C ILE A 92 0.06 9.49 6.23
N ILE A 93 -0.59 9.46 7.40
CA ILE A 93 -1.91 10.02 7.59
C ILE A 93 -1.84 11.54 7.75
N ASP A 94 -0.79 12.06 8.39
CA ASP A 94 -0.62 13.49 8.63
C ASP A 94 -0.31 14.26 7.34
N ASP A 95 0.49 13.66 6.44
CA ASP A 95 0.78 14.23 5.12
C ASP A 95 -0.47 14.26 4.21
N ILE A 96 -0.74 15.44 3.66
CA ILE A 96 -1.96 15.65 2.85
C ILE A 96 -1.92 14.88 1.54
N THR A 97 -0.76 14.79 0.88
CA THR A 97 -0.62 14.13 -0.41
C THR A 97 -0.79 12.61 -0.27
N SER A 98 -0.15 12.03 0.74
CA SER A 98 -0.25 10.62 1.07
C SER A 98 -1.67 10.25 1.49
N ARG A 99 -2.29 11.05 2.37
CA ARG A 99 -3.69 10.85 2.79
C ARG A 99 -4.67 10.92 1.63
N LEU A 100 -4.52 11.87 0.71
CA LEU A 100 -5.36 11.94 -0.49
C LEU A 100 -5.16 10.70 -1.35
N LYS A 101 -3.92 10.27 -1.56
CA LYS A 101 -3.65 9.08 -2.37
C LYS A 101 -4.23 7.80 -1.78
N LEU A 102 -4.17 7.64 -0.46
CA LEU A 102 -4.82 6.52 0.23
C LEU A 102 -6.35 6.56 0.06
N LYS A 103 -6.98 7.73 0.15
CA LYS A 103 -8.42 7.91 -0.05
C LYS A 103 -8.89 7.63 -1.49
N GLU A 104 -8.07 7.97 -2.47
CA GLU A 104 -8.34 7.69 -3.90
C GLU A 104 -8.12 6.21 -4.26
N SER A 105 -7.40 5.47 -3.42
CA SER A 105 -7.10 4.06 -3.67
C SER A 105 -8.28 3.18 -3.28
N SER A 106 -8.58 2.19 -4.13
CA SER A 106 -9.58 1.16 -3.83
C SER A 106 -9.06 0.13 -2.82
N LEU A 107 -7.73 -0.02 -2.74
CA LEU A 107 -7.02 -0.90 -1.83
C LEU A 107 -5.67 -0.26 -1.50
N TRP A 108 -5.24 -0.35 -0.25
CA TRP A 108 -3.88 0.01 0.12
C TRP A 108 -3.26 -1.05 1.04
N PHE A 109 -1.95 -1.22 0.89
CA PHE A 109 -1.13 -2.10 1.72
C PHE A 109 -0.25 -1.24 2.61
N LEU A 110 -0.15 -1.59 3.90
CA LEU A 110 0.89 -1.10 4.78
C LEU A 110 1.92 -2.21 4.96
N LEU A 111 3.17 -1.91 4.62
CA LEU A 111 4.31 -2.81 4.77
C LEU A 111 5.20 -2.23 5.86
N THR A 112 5.66 -3.10 6.77
CA THR A 112 6.57 -2.79 7.88
C THR A 112 7.12 -4.12 8.43
N ASP A 113 8.26 -4.09 9.12
CA ASP A 113 8.77 -5.21 9.92
C ASP A 113 7.99 -5.40 11.24
N GLY A 114 7.09 -4.47 11.58
CA GLY A 114 6.31 -4.49 12.81
C GLY A 114 7.00 -3.85 14.01
N ILE A 115 8.18 -3.24 13.83
CA ILE A 115 8.91 -2.53 14.88
C ILE A 115 8.49 -1.06 14.86
N ILE A 116 7.50 -0.72 15.66
CA ILE A 116 7.08 0.67 15.88
C ILE A 116 7.83 1.19 17.11
N ASP A 117 8.60 2.27 16.93
CA ASP A 117 9.41 2.81 18.01
C ASP A 117 8.52 3.63 18.97
N ASP A 118 8.05 3.00 20.05
CA ASP A 118 7.18 3.62 21.06
C ASP A 118 7.85 4.77 21.83
N LEU A 119 9.17 4.93 21.72
CA LEU A 119 9.93 6.02 22.34
C LEU A 119 9.73 7.38 21.66
N HIS A 120 9.19 7.41 20.44
CA HIS A 120 9.10 8.62 19.61
C HIS A 120 7.66 8.98 19.20
N ARG A 121 6.66 8.51 19.96
CA ARG A 121 5.24 8.87 19.81
C ARG A 121 4.90 10.29 20.27
#